data_AF-A0A485P6X7-F1
#
_entry.id   AF-A0A485P6X7-F1
#
_cell.length_a   1.000
_cell.length_b   1.000
_cell.length_c   1.000
_cell.angle_alpha   90.00
_cell.angle_beta   90.00
_cell.angle_gamma   90.00
#
_symmetry.space_group_name_H-M   'P 1'
#
loop_
_entity.id
_entity.type
_entity.pdbx_description
1 polymer ?
#
loop_
_entity_poly.entity_id
_entity_poly.type
_entity_poly.pdbx_seq_one_letter_code
_entity_poly.pdbx_strand_id
1 'polypeptide(L)' 'GKRCYDRKQSGYGRQTKPNFRRKAKTIKKIVLKLECVEPNCRSKRMLAIKGCKHFELGGDKKRKSQVIQF' A
#
# COMPACT_ATOMS: atom_id res chain seq x y z
N GLY A 1 -18.18 10.23 -5.49
CA GLY A 1 -17.66 10.31 -4.11
C GLY A 1 -17.37 11.74 -3.69
N LYS A 2 -16.19 12.26 -4.03
CA LYS A 2 -15.68 13.58 -3.60
C LYS A 2 -16.63 14.75 -3.89
N ARG A 3 -17.13 14.91 -5.12
CA ARG A 3 -18.12 15.96 -5.48
C ARG A 3 -19.35 16.03 -4.55
N CYS A 4 -19.89 14.88 -4.15
CA CYS A 4 -21.04 14.81 -3.24
C CYS A 4 -20.65 15.15 -1.80
N TYR A 5 -19.46 14.73 -1.34
CA TYR A 5 -18.92 15.14 -0.05
C TYR A 5 -18.76 16.66 0.01
N ASP A 6 -18.20 17.28 -1.03
CA ASP A 6 -17.96 18.72 -1.08
C ASP A 6 -19.26 19.53 -1.09
N ARG A 7 -20.25 19.11 -1.89
CA ARG A 7 -21.59 19.71 -1.88
C ARG A 7 -22.31 19.54 -0.53
N LYS A 8 -22.07 18.44 0.20
CA LYS A 8 -22.66 18.26 1.53
C LYS A 8 -21.94 19.11 2.59
N GLN A 9 -20.65 19.36 2.38
CA GLN A 9 -19.79 20.09 3.31
C GLN A 9 -19.89 21.62 3.14
N SER A 10 -20.45 22.11 2.03
CA SER A 10 -20.65 23.54 1.77
C SER A 10 -21.78 24.13 2.63
N GLY A 11 -21.62 25.40 3.02
CA GLY A 11 -22.58 26.13 3.86
C GLY A 11 -22.24 26.01 5.35
N TYR A 12 -23.25 26.28 6.20
CA TYR A 12 -23.12 26.18 7.65
C TYR A 12 -23.34 24.74 8.12
N GLY A 13 -22.79 24.36 9.28
CA GLY A 13 -22.96 23.01 9.84
C GLY A 13 -21.67 22.20 10.04
N ARG A 14 -20.49 22.81 9.84
CA ARG A 14 -19.17 22.22 10.12
C ARG A 14 -19.05 20.80 9.52
N GLN A 15 -18.36 19.88 10.18
CA GLN A 15 -18.03 18.55 9.67
C GLN A 15 -19.29 17.67 9.49
N THR A 16 -19.65 17.34 8.24
CA THR A 16 -20.88 16.58 7.92
C THR A 16 -20.68 15.06 7.79
N LYS A 17 -19.43 14.60 7.87
CA LYS A 17 -19.04 13.21 7.62
C LYS A 17 -18.10 12.70 8.72
N PRO A 18 -18.27 11.46 9.22
CA PRO A 18 -17.46 10.93 10.31
C PRO A 18 -15.96 10.91 9.96
N ASN A 19 -15.13 11.33 10.93
CA ASN A 19 -13.68 11.15 10.86
C ASN A 19 -13.29 9.98 11.77
N PHE A 20 -12.56 9.01 11.22
CA PHE A 20 -12.10 7.84 11.95
C PHE A 20 -10.87 8.19 12.81
N ARG A 21 -11.06 8.25 14.13
CA ARG A 21 -10.04 8.75 15.07
C ARG A 21 -9.01 7.72 15.54
N ARG A 22 -9.39 6.44 15.65
CA ARG A 22 -8.56 5.40 16.29
C ARG A 22 -8.04 4.39 15.28
N LYS A 23 -6.76 4.42 14.94
CA LYS A 23 -6.12 3.44 14.04
C LYS A 23 -5.46 2.33 14.85
N ALA A 24 -5.94 1.10 14.72
CA ALA A 24 -5.38 -0.07 15.41
C ALA A 24 -4.34 -0.84 14.57
N LYS A 25 -4.50 -0.86 13.24
CA LYS A 25 -3.59 -1.60 12.34
C LYS A 25 -2.26 -0.86 12.22
N THR A 26 -1.19 -1.51 12.64
CA THR A 26 0.19 -1.02 12.53
C THR A 26 0.84 -1.33 11.17
N ILE A 27 0.29 -2.31 10.45
CA ILE A 27 0.81 -2.82 9.18
C ILE A 27 -0.29 -2.77 8.10
N LYS A 28 0.11 -2.58 6.85
CA LYS A 28 -0.78 -2.64 5.67
C LYS A 28 -0.46 -3.88 4.83
N LYS A 29 -1.44 -4.35 4.06
CA LYS A 29 -1.16 -5.31 2.98
C LYS A 29 -0.41 -4.58 1.88
N ILE A 30 0.72 -5.13 1.46
CA ILE A 30 1.54 -4.57 0.39
C ILE A 30 0.99 -5.12 -0.93
N VAL A 31 0.83 -4.24 -1.92
CA VAL A 31 0.35 -4.62 -3.26
C VAL A 31 1.48 -4.41 -4.25
N LEU A 32 1.90 -5.49 -4.90
CA LEU A 32 2.87 -5.44 -5.98
C LEU A 32 2.16 -5.09 -7.29
N LYS A 33 2.73 -4.13 -8.02
CA LYS A 33 2.34 -3.82 -9.39
C LYS A 33 3.29 -4.57 -10.32
N LEU A 34 2.78 -5.64 -10.92
CA LEU A 34 3.50 -6.43 -11.91
C LEU A 34 3.17 -5.88 -13.29
N GLU A 35 4.19 -5.52 -14.06
CA GLU A 35 4.06 -5.09 -15.45
C GLU A 35 4.63 -6.19 -16.36
N CYS A 36 3.95 -6.46 -17.47
CA CYS A 36 4.44 -7.39 -18.47
C CYS A 36 5.68 -6.79 -19.15
N VAL A 37 6.71 -7.63 -19.34
CA VAL A 37 8.01 -7.23 -19.90
C VAL A 37 8.01 -7.19 -21.43
N GLU A 38 7.01 -7.81 -22.05
CA GLU A 38 6.82 -7.82 -23.51
C GLU A 38 6.66 -6.38 -24.04
N PRO A 39 7.48 -5.95 -25.02
CA PRO A 39 7.52 -4.55 -25.46
C PRO A 39 6.18 -4.02 -25.98
N ASN A 40 5.36 -4.92 -26.52
CA ASN A 40 4.03 -4.61 -27.07
C ASN A 40 2.90 -4.79 -26.05
N CYS A 41 3.19 -5.41 -24.90
CA CYS A 41 2.19 -5.71 -23.87
C CYS A 41 2.48 -4.90 -22.60
N ARG A 42 1.69 -3.85 -22.36
CA ARG A 42 1.78 -3.01 -21.14
C ARG A 42 0.77 -3.42 -20.07
N SER A 43 0.39 -4.69 -20.05
CA SER A 43 -0.58 -5.20 -19.09
C SER A 43 -0.02 -5.11 -17.67
N LYS A 44 -0.90 -4.76 -16.72
CA LYS A 44 -0.54 -4.53 -15.31
C LYS A 44 -1.44 -5.37 -14.42
N ARG A 45 -0.84 -6.10 -13.49
CA ARG A 45 -1.55 -6.90 -12.49
C ARG A 45 -1.18 -6.43 -11.09
N MET A 46 -2.20 -6.26 -10.24
CA MET A 46 -2.00 -5.97 -8.82
C MET A 46 -2.07 -7.27 -8.00
N LEU A 47 -1.01 -7.56 -7.26
CA LEU A 47 -0.93 -8.74 -6.38
C LEU A 47 -0.76 -8.31 -4.93
N ALA A 48 -1.71 -8.65 -4.06
CA ALA A 48 -1.63 -8.35 -2.64
C ALA A 48 -0.87 -9.45 -1.87
N ILE A 49 0.15 -9.06 -1.10
CA ILE A 49 0.89 -9.92 -0.17
C ILE A 49 0.30 -9.76 1.24
N LYS A 50 0.55 -10.74 2.11
CA LYS A 50 0.29 -10.63 3.55
C LYS A 50 1.01 -9.41 4.13
N GLY A 51 0.46 -8.84 5.21
CA GLY A 51 1.11 -7.72 5.87
C GLY A 51 2.41 -8.14 6.55
N CYS A 52 3.49 -7.39 6.32
CA CYS A 52 4.78 -7.55 7.00
C CYS A 52 5.24 -6.19 7.55
N LYS A 53 6.02 -6.20 8.65
CA LYS A 53 6.55 -4.97 9.27
C LYS A 53 7.63 -4.32 8.41
N HIS A 54 8.48 -5.15 7.82
CA HIS A 54 9.59 -4.75 6.99
C HIS A 54 9.43 -5.44 5.63
N PHE A 55 9.62 -4.67 4.57
CA PHE A 55 9.49 -5.12 3.19
C PHE A 55 10.52 -4.39 2.35
N GLU A 56 11.33 -5.15 1.64
CA GLU A 56 12.34 -4.65 0.71
C GLU A 56 12.17 -5.36 -0.63
N LEU A 57 12.34 -4.60 -1.72
CA LEU A 57 12.30 -5.12 -3.08
C LEU A 57 13.72 -5.09 -3.64
N GLY A 58 14.21 -6.24 -4.12
CA GLY A 58 15.54 -6.34 -4.72
C GLY A 58 16.71 -6.41 -3.73
N GLY A 59 16.46 -6.75 -2.46
CA GLY A 59 17.50 -6.92 -1.45
C GLY A 59 18.41 -8.13 -1.68
N ASP A 60 19.50 -8.19 -0.92
CA ASP A 60 20.52 -9.23 -1.06
C ASP A 60 20.00 -10.63 -0.70
N LYS A 61 20.33 -11.59 -1.58
CA LYS A 61 20.05 -13.00 -1.30
C LYS A 61 20.98 -13.47 -0.19
N LYS A 62 20.41 -14.05 0.86
CA LYS A 62 21.18 -14.70 1.93
C LYS A 62 22.06 -15.82 1.34
N ARG A 63 23.36 -15.77 1.64
CA ARG A 63 24.33 -16.81 1.26
C ARG A 63 24.21 -18.00 2.22
N LYS A 64 24.37 -19.22 1.71
CA LYS A 64 24.37 -20.45 2.54
C LYS A 64 25.71 -20.58 3.27
N SER A 65 25.69 -21.03 4.53
CA SER A 65 26.87 -21.39 5.34
C SER A 65 27.92 -20.29 5.56
N GLN A 66 27.54 -19.01 5.55
CA GLN A 66 28.44 -17.94 5.96
C GLN A 66 28.38 -17.72 7.47
N VAL A 67 29.57 -17.59 8.08
CA VAL A 67 29.73 -17.14 9.46
C VAL A 67 29.38 -15.65 9.51
N ILE A 68 28.52 -15.28 10.44
CA ILE A 68 28.15 -13.88 10.67
C ILE A 68 29.29 -13.25 11.48
N GLN A 69 29.75 -12.08 11.08
CA GLN A 69 30.81 -11.35 11.78
C GLN A 69 30.25 -10.78 13.08
N PHE A 70 30.99 -10.98 14.18
CA PHE A 70 30.68 -10.46 15.52
C PHE A 70 31.32 -9.10 15.74
#